data_AF-A0A8R7VLK7-F1
#
_entry.id   AF-A0A8R7VLK7-F1
#
_cell.length_a   1.000
_cell.length_b   1.000
_cell.length_c   1.000
_cell.angle_alpha   90.00
_cell.angle_beta   90.00
_cell.angle_gamma   90.00
#
_symmetry.space_group_name_H-M   'P 1'
#
loop_
_entity.id
_entity.type
_entity.pdbx_description
1 polymer ?
#
loop_
_entity_poly.entity_id
_entity_poly.type
_entity_poly.pdbx_seq_one_letter_code
_entity_poly.pdbx_strand_id
1 'polypeptide(L)'
;MSVLHNRNLKRRIFSFDTGRSEWRFHGERALPFQGQGYYDSTLDAWVGLREDGYVCACQVAPRSGAMRPEWKIVKEKMFHKVPERKRAATYATLTYMGNARFCLVEGVVREEVEYEYAFGDCDGCMLHMTRFGLRYTHKGELQTTIDCTTSSYSLSKHITHFSPVAFWM
;
A
#
# COMPACT_ATOMS: atom_id res chain seq x y z
N MET A 1 -28.11 -10.94 -21.24
CA MET A 1 -27.09 -10.03 -21.80
C MET A 1 -27.05 -8.76 -20.99
N SER A 2 -26.14 -8.64 -20.02
CA SER A 2 -25.88 -7.37 -19.32
C SER A 2 -24.58 -6.79 -19.85
N VAL A 3 -24.69 -5.63 -20.49
CA VAL A 3 -23.56 -4.86 -21.00
C VAL A 3 -22.87 -4.23 -19.79
N LEU A 4 -21.84 -4.90 -19.27
CA LEU A 4 -20.90 -4.27 -18.34
C LEU A 4 -20.14 -3.21 -19.12
N HIS A 5 -20.50 -1.96 -18.85
CA HIS A 5 -19.85 -0.77 -19.37
C HIS A 5 -18.39 -0.78 -18.92
N ASN A 6 -17.50 -1.29 -19.77
CA ASN A 6 -16.06 -1.23 -19.58
C ASN A 6 -15.62 0.24 -19.72
N ARG A 7 -15.80 1.02 -18.66
CA ARG A 7 -15.16 2.33 -18.54
C ARG A 7 -13.66 2.06 -18.42
N ASN A 8 -12.97 2.09 -19.55
CA ASN A 8 -11.52 2.29 -19.64
C ASN A 8 -11.20 3.64 -18.98
N LEU A 9 -11.20 3.70 -17.65
CA LEU A 9 -10.71 4.83 -16.88
C LEU A 9 -9.20 4.86 -17.09
N LYS A 10 -8.75 5.74 -17.98
CA LYS A 10 -7.33 5.98 -18.18
C LYS A 10 -6.73 6.41 -16.83
N ARG A 11 -5.80 5.61 -16.27
CA ARG A 11 -5.12 5.93 -15.01
C ARG A 11 -4.29 7.20 -15.22
N ARG A 12 -4.60 8.23 -14.43
CA ARG A 12 -3.91 9.52 -14.42
C ARG A 12 -3.05 9.63 -13.18
N ILE A 13 -1.86 10.19 -13.31
CA ILE A 13 -0.96 10.41 -12.18
C ILE A 13 -1.00 11.88 -11.78
N PHE A 14 -1.17 12.09 -10.48
CA PHE A 14 -1.02 13.37 -9.82
C PHE A 14 -0.01 13.22 -8.69
N SER A 15 0.80 14.26 -8.47
CA SER A 15 1.61 14.37 -7.25
C SER A 15 1.21 15.62 -6.50
N PHE A 16 1.23 15.54 -5.17
CA PHE A 16 1.08 16.70 -4.31
C PHE A 16 2.45 17.06 -3.73
N ASP A 17 2.88 18.30 -3.94
CA ASP A 17 4.09 18.86 -3.32
C ASP A 17 3.70 19.41 -1.95
N THR A 18 4.16 18.76 -0.87
CA THR A 18 3.84 19.17 0.51
C THR A 18 4.54 20.46 0.93
N GLY A 19 5.65 20.83 0.30
CA GLY A 19 6.36 22.07 0.57
C GLY A 19 5.72 23.29 -0.09
N ARG A 20 5.15 23.11 -1.28
CA ARG A 20 4.45 24.17 -2.03
C ARG A 20 2.93 24.16 -1.84
N SER A 21 2.37 23.08 -1.30
CA SER A 21 0.93 22.83 -1.23
C SER A 21 0.25 22.84 -2.61
N GLU A 22 0.91 22.27 -3.62
CA GLU A 22 0.47 22.31 -5.01
C GLU A 22 0.27 20.90 -5.60
N TRP A 23 -0.80 20.73 -6.38
CA TRP A 23 -1.00 19.54 -7.20
C TRP A 23 -0.35 19.70 -8.58
N ARG A 24 0.29 18.63 -9.06
CA ARG A 24 0.83 18.54 -10.42
C ARG A 24 0.30 17.31 -11.15
N PHE A 25 -0.08 17.50 -12.41
CA PHE A 25 -0.49 16.43 -13.30
C PHE A 25 0.71 15.89 -14.11
N HIS A 26 0.85 14.57 -14.17
CA HIS A 26 1.98 13.88 -14.81
C HIS A 26 1.59 13.06 -16.04
N GLY A 27 0.34 13.12 -16.49
CA GLY A 27 -0.13 12.39 -17.67
C GLY A 27 -0.83 11.07 -17.37
N GLU A 28 -1.07 10.31 -18.43
CA GLU A 28 -1.74 9.01 -18.44
C GLU A 28 -0.71 7.87 -18.44
N ARG A 29 0.18 7.86 -17.45
CA ARG A 29 1.09 6.74 -17.18
C ARG A 29 0.56 5.98 -15.97
N ALA A 30 0.85 4.68 -15.85
CA ALA A 30 0.51 3.91 -14.67
C ALA A 30 1.77 3.76 -13.79
N LEU A 31 1.69 4.18 -12.53
CA LEU A 31 2.67 3.78 -11.52
C LEU A 31 2.42 2.32 -11.13
N PRO A 32 3.43 1.60 -10.63
CA PRO A 32 3.26 0.22 -10.18
C PRO A 32 2.46 0.11 -8.88
N PHE A 33 1.90 1.21 -8.36
CA PHE A 33 1.18 1.25 -7.09
C PHE A 33 -0.33 1.12 -7.28
N GLN A 34 -0.98 0.50 -6.30
CA GLN A 34 -2.40 0.57 -6.07
C GLN A 34 -2.70 1.81 -5.20
N GLY A 35 -3.47 2.74 -5.75
CA GLY A 35 -3.84 3.96 -5.03
C GLY A 35 -2.69 4.94 -4.90
N GLN A 36 -2.19 5.13 -3.67
CA GLN A 36 -1.24 6.19 -3.31
C GLN A 36 0.19 5.68 -3.23
N GLY A 37 1.15 6.58 -3.48
CA GLY A 37 2.56 6.38 -3.22
C GLY A 37 3.17 7.65 -2.61
N TYR A 38 4.30 7.50 -1.94
CA TYR A 38 4.97 8.56 -1.19
C TYR A 38 6.39 8.71 -1.71
N TYR A 39 6.81 9.95 -1.93
CA TYR A 39 8.20 10.24 -2.25
C TYR A 39 9.03 10.26 -0.96
N ASP A 40 10.16 9.58 -0.97
CA ASP A 40 11.15 9.64 0.09
C ASP A 40 12.49 10.12 -0.46
N SER A 41 13.06 11.16 0.15
CA SER A 41 14.31 11.77 -0.29
C SER A 41 15.56 10.94 0.04
N THR A 42 15.50 10.06 1.04
CA THR A 42 16.62 9.17 1.40
C THR A 42 16.77 8.05 0.38
N LEU A 43 15.64 7.53 -0.12
CA LEU A 43 15.60 6.56 -1.22
C LEU A 43 15.68 7.22 -2.60
N ASP A 44 15.47 8.54 -2.67
CA ASP A 44 15.28 9.30 -3.91
C ASP A 44 14.21 8.65 -4.81
N ALA A 45 13.13 8.12 -4.23
CA ALA A 45 12.19 7.28 -4.96
C ALA A 45 10.74 7.44 -4.49
N TRP A 46 9.81 7.13 -5.38
CA TRP A 46 8.41 6.94 -5.00
C TRP A 46 8.20 5.52 -4.50
N VAL A 47 7.56 5.38 -3.35
CA VAL A 47 7.27 4.10 -2.69
C VAL A 47 5.77 3.91 -2.58
N GLY A 48 5.27 2.73 -2.92
CA GLY A 48 3.85 2.40 -2.78
C GLY A 48 3.58 0.90 -2.70
N LEU A 49 2.31 0.55 -2.47
CA LEU A 49 1.86 -0.83 -2.42
C LEU A 49 1.42 -1.30 -3.80
N ARG A 50 1.74 -2.53 -4.15
CA ARG A 50 1.25 -3.20 -5.35
C ARG A 50 0.00 -4.02 -5.04
N GLU A 51 -0.82 -4.25 -6.06
CA GLU A 51 -2.02 -5.10 -5.97
C GLU A 51 -1.70 -6.55 -5.52
N ASP A 52 -0.48 -7.04 -5.79
CA ASP A 52 -0.04 -8.40 -5.48
C ASP A 52 0.52 -8.59 -4.05
N GLY A 53 0.61 -7.53 -3.25
CA GLY A 53 1.01 -7.61 -1.84
C GLY A 53 2.40 -7.07 -1.51
N TYR A 54 3.11 -6.56 -2.51
CA TYR A 54 4.49 -6.12 -2.36
C TYR A 54 4.60 -4.60 -2.23
N VAL A 55 5.55 -4.15 -1.41
CA VAL A 55 6.02 -2.78 -1.45
C VAL A 55 6.97 -2.64 -2.63
N CYS A 56 6.81 -1.60 -3.43
CA CYS A 56 7.73 -1.29 -4.50
C CYS A 56 8.17 0.18 -4.47
N ALA A 57 9.36 0.41 -4.99
CA ALA A 57 9.92 1.73 -5.19
C ALA A 57 10.22 1.93 -6.69
N CYS A 58 9.89 3.08 -7.24
CA CYS A 58 10.22 3.42 -8.62
C CYS A 58 10.68 4.87 -8.73
N GLN A 59 11.58 5.11 -9.69
CA GLN A 59 11.97 6.44 -10.11
C GLN A 59 10.87 7.03 -11.00
N VAL A 60 10.51 8.31 -10.81
CA VAL A 60 9.66 8.99 -11.78
C VAL A 60 10.51 9.38 -12.96
N ALA A 61 10.34 8.67 -14.08
CA ALA A 61 11.09 8.92 -15.31
C ALA A 61 10.92 10.38 -15.78
N PRO A 62 11.97 10.99 -16.37
CA PRO A 62 11.86 12.29 -17.00
C PRO A 62 10.75 12.34 -18.05
N ARG A 63 10.22 13.54 -18.29
CA ARG A 63 9.06 13.81 -19.17
C ARG A 63 9.22 13.23 -20.59
N SER A 64 10.46 13.06 -21.07
CA SER A 64 10.79 12.75 -22.47
C SER A 64 10.95 11.25 -22.84
N GLY A 65 10.81 10.31 -21.91
CA GLY A 65 11.03 8.88 -22.21
C GLY A 65 9.74 8.07 -22.29
N ALA A 66 9.53 7.35 -23.39
CA ALA A 66 8.56 6.25 -23.51
C ALA A 66 8.90 5.03 -22.62
N MET A 67 9.94 5.15 -21.80
CA MET A 67 10.44 4.09 -20.92
C MET A 67 9.54 3.99 -19.69
N ARG A 68 9.01 2.78 -19.44
CA ARG A 68 8.30 2.49 -18.20
C ARG A 68 9.28 2.71 -17.03
N PRO A 69 8.84 3.31 -15.91
CA PRO A 69 9.72 3.51 -14.77
C PRO A 69 10.22 2.16 -14.30
N GLU A 70 11.54 2.01 -14.16
CA GLU A 70 12.09 0.82 -13.50
C GLU A 70 11.64 0.83 -12.04
N TRP A 71 11.07 -0.29 -11.60
CA TRP A 71 10.63 -0.47 -10.22
C TRP A 71 11.38 -1.62 -9.58
N LYS A 72 11.59 -1.50 -8.27
CA LYS A 72 12.20 -2.50 -7.41
C LYS A 72 11.19 -2.90 -6.36
N ILE A 73 11.11 -4.19 -6.08
CA ILE A 73 10.19 -4.74 -5.08
C ILE A 73 10.98 -5.19 -3.86
N VAL A 74 10.40 -5.04 -2.68
CA VAL A 74 10.87 -5.74 -1.50
C VAL A 74 10.62 -7.24 -1.74
N LYS A 75 11.64 -8.09 -1.52
CA LYS A 75 11.52 -9.54 -1.74
C LYS A 75 10.53 -10.18 -0.75
N GLU A 76 10.52 -9.70 0.50
CA GLU A 76 9.50 -10.08 1.47
C GLU A 76 8.13 -9.54 1.05
N LYS A 77 7.16 -10.44 0.97
CA LYS A 77 5.77 -10.06 0.82
C LYS A 77 5.27 -9.49 2.15
N MET A 78 4.89 -8.21 2.15
CA MET A 78 4.52 -7.51 3.38
C MET A 78 3.13 -7.86 3.89
N PHE A 79 2.25 -8.30 3.00
CA PHE A 79 0.97 -8.87 3.38
C PHE A 79 0.60 -10.02 2.45
N HIS A 80 0.16 -11.12 3.03
CA HIS A 80 -0.24 -12.29 2.25
C HIS A 80 -1.49 -11.94 1.44
N LYS A 81 -1.59 -12.50 0.23
CA LYS A 81 -2.90 -12.74 -0.38
C LYS A 81 -3.52 -13.90 0.40
N VAL A 82 -3.88 -13.63 1.67
CA VAL A 82 -4.83 -14.43 2.42
C VAL A 82 -5.98 -14.69 1.44
N PRO A 83 -6.54 -15.91 1.36
CA PRO A 83 -7.70 -16.17 0.50
C PRO A 83 -8.67 -15.00 0.62
N GLU A 84 -9.10 -14.42 -0.50
CA GLU A 84 -9.88 -13.15 -0.50
C GLU A 84 -11.02 -13.18 0.53
N ARG A 85 -11.59 -14.37 0.75
CA ARG A 85 -12.53 -14.76 1.81
C ARG A 85 -12.10 -14.60 3.29
N LYS A 86 -10.88 -14.17 3.64
CA LYS A 86 -10.47 -13.95 5.06
C LYS A 86 -9.90 -12.52 5.27
N ARG A 87 -9.96 -11.66 4.26
CA ARG A 87 -9.65 -10.24 4.43
C ARG A 87 -10.90 -9.52 4.94
N ALA A 88 -10.87 -9.13 6.21
CA ALA A 88 -11.96 -8.37 6.84
C ALA A 88 -12.21 -7.02 6.13
N ALA A 89 -11.15 -6.47 5.54
CA ALA A 89 -11.09 -5.11 5.03
C ALA A 89 -10.48 -5.14 3.62
N THR A 90 -11.14 -4.51 2.65
CA THR A 90 -10.84 -4.73 1.23
C THR A 90 -9.47 -4.19 0.80
N TYR A 91 -8.74 -3.39 1.60
CA TYR A 91 -7.43 -2.87 1.19
C TYR A 91 -6.46 -2.67 2.37
N ALA A 92 -5.19 -3.04 2.16
CA ALA A 92 -4.10 -2.61 3.02
C ALA A 92 -3.66 -1.20 2.61
N THR A 93 -3.24 -0.39 3.57
CA THR A 93 -2.75 0.97 3.31
C THR A 93 -1.33 1.15 3.80
N LEU A 94 -0.54 1.89 3.03
CA LEU A 94 0.81 2.30 3.40
C LEU A 94 0.79 3.77 3.84
N THR A 95 1.49 4.06 4.92
CA THR A 95 1.68 5.41 5.45
C THR A 95 3.17 5.70 5.50
N TYR A 96 3.56 6.88 5.02
CA TYR A 96 4.92 7.38 5.15
C TYR A 96 5.15 8.01 6.53
N MET A 97 6.24 7.64 7.20
CA MET A 97 6.59 8.09 8.56
C MET A 97 7.88 8.94 8.60
N GLY A 98 8.40 9.35 7.44
CA GLY A 98 9.67 10.08 7.33
C GLY A 98 10.90 9.17 7.35
N ASN A 99 11.97 9.61 6.70
CA ASN A 99 13.30 8.99 6.72
C ASN A 99 13.30 7.52 6.28
N ALA A 100 12.70 7.25 5.13
CA ALA A 100 12.51 5.91 4.56
C ALA A 100 11.75 4.92 5.46
N ARG A 101 11.01 5.41 6.47
CA ARG A 101 10.15 4.59 7.34
C ARG A 101 8.71 4.65 6.89
N PHE A 102 8.05 3.50 6.99
CA PHE A 102 6.69 3.30 6.57
C PHE A 102 5.92 2.43 7.57
N CYS A 103 4.60 2.58 7.56
CA CYS A 103 3.69 1.69 8.26
C CYS A 103 2.68 1.11 7.28
N LEU A 104 2.62 -0.23 7.23
CA LEU A 104 1.55 -0.97 6.58
C LEU A 104 0.47 -1.26 7.60
N VAL A 105 -0.77 -0.94 7.25
CA VAL A 105 -1.95 -1.27 8.05
C VAL A 105 -2.87 -2.14 7.21
N GLU A 106 -3.19 -3.33 7.71
CA GLU A 106 -4.14 -4.26 7.08
C GLU A 106 -5.16 -4.77 8.10
N GLY A 107 -6.39 -4.99 7.65
CA GLY A 107 -7.44 -5.62 8.43
C GLY A 107 -7.62 -7.08 8.02
N VAL A 108 -7.56 -8.00 8.99
CA VAL A 108 -7.67 -9.44 8.78
C VAL A 108 -8.80 -10.02 9.63
N VAL A 109 -9.46 -11.06 9.12
CA VAL A 109 -10.34 -11.90 9.96
C VAL A 109 -9.46 -12.81 10.81
N ARG A 110 -9.79 -12.97 12.08
CA ARG A 110 -9.10 -13.90 12.99
C ARG A 110 -9.16 -15.31 12.47
N GLU A 111 -8.10 -16.08 12.70
CA GLU A 111 -8.02 -17.44 12.17
C GLU A 111 -9.15 -18.34 12.70
N GLU A 112 -9.58 -18.09 13.94
CA GLU A 112 -10.61 -18.85 14.65
C GLU A 112 -12.06 -18.50 14.24
N VAL A 113 -12.26 -17.49 13.39
CA VAL A 113 -13.59 -16.99 13.04
C VAL A 113 -13.85 -17.18 11.55
N GLU A 114 -15.00 -17.76 11.21
CA GLU A 114 -15.42 -17.83 9.80
C GLU A 114 -15.80 -16.43 9.32
N TYR A 115 -15.45 -16.13 8.07
CA TYR A 115 -15.65 -14.81 7.46
C TYR A 115 -17.08 -14.29 7.59
N GLU A 116 -18.07 -15.16 7.41
CA GLU A 116 -19.49 -14.82 7.47
C GLU A 116 -19.92 -14.35 8.88
N TYR A 117 -19.22 -14.83 9.92
CA TYR A 117 -19.44 -14.46 11.30
C TYR A 117 -18.43 -13.45 11.83
N ALA A 118 -17.45 -13.02 11.02
CA ALA A 118 -16.39 -12.10 11.44
C ALA A 118 -16.86 -10.64 11.58
N PHE A 119 -18.01 -10.33 11.00
CA PHE A 119 -18.61 -9.00 10.96
C PHE A 119 -19.89 -9.01 11.80
N GLY A 120 -19.80 -8.55 13.05
CA GLY A 120 -20.89 -8.58 14.03
C GLY A 120 -20.39 -8.16 15.41
N ASP A 121 -21.12 -8.54 16.47
CA ASP A 121 -20.79 -8.21 17.87
C ASP A 121 -19.62 -9.06 18.43
N CYS A 122 -18.89 -9.74 17.55
CA CYS A 122 -17.73 -10.55 17.90
C CYS A 122 -16.43 -9.79 17.59
N ASP A 123 -15.40 -10.00 18.40
CA ASP A 123 -14.04 -9.52 18.13
C ASP A 123 -13.37 -10.38 17.04
N GLY A 124 -14.05 -10.56 15.90
CA GLY A 124 -13.66 -11.45 14.81
C GLY A 124 -12.63 -10.87 13.85
N CYS A 125 -12.30 -9.58 14.00
CA CYS A 125 -11.36 -8.86 13.14
C CYS A 125 -10.13 -8.39 13.94
N MET A 126 -8.98 -8.32 13.27
CA MET A 126 -7.76 -7.71 13.79
C MET A 126 -7.20 -6.69 12.81
N LEU A 127 -6.54 -5.65 13.34
CA LEU A 127 -5.62 -4.81 12.59
C LEU A 127 -4.21 -5.28 12.81
N HIS A 128 -3.50 -5.55 11.72
CA HIS A 128 -2.05 -5.68 11.74
C HIS A 128 -1.43 -4.35 11.32
N MET A 129 -0.53 -3.86 12.14
CA MET A 129 0.27 -2.68 11.88
C MET A 129 1.74 -3.09 11.84
N THR A 130 2.34 -3.06 10.65
CA THR A 130 3.74 -3.39 10.44
C THR A 130 4.51 -2.11 10.13
N ARG A 131 5.40 -1.70 11.04
CA ARG A 131 6.32 -0.59 10.85
C ARG A 131 7.64 -1.12 10.37
N PHE A 132 8.21 -0.51 9.34
CA PHE A 132 9.48 -0.94 8.75
C PHE A 132 10.17 0.23 8.07
N GLY A 133 11.49 0.19 7.99
CA GLY A 133 12.26 1.05 7.09
C GLY A 133 12.58 0.33 5.78
N LEU A 134 12.94 1.12 4.78
CA LEU A 134 13.40 0.66 3.48
C LEU A 134 14.80 1.20 3.22
N ARG A 135 15.59 0.42 2.48
CA ARG A 135 16.90 0.86 1.96
C ARG A 135 17.26 0.13 0.68
N TYR A 136 18.13 0.73 -0.10
CA TYR A 136 18.82 0.03 -1.17
C TYR A 136 20.06 -0.70 -0.64
N THR A 137 20.29 -1.92 -1.11
CA THR A 137 21.56 -2.62 -0.92
C THR A 137 22.65 -1.99 -1.77
N HIS A 138 23.92 -2.37 -1.55
CA HIS A 138 25.03 -1.99 -2.44
C HIS A 138 24.84 -2.48 -3.89
N LYS A 139 24.03 -3.53 -4.11
CA LYS A 139 23.64 -4.02 -5.45
C LYS A 139 22.43 -3.27 -6.02
N GLY A 140 21.93 -2.28 -5.29
CA GLY A 140 20.73 -1.52 -5.63
C GLY A 140 19.43 -2.30 -5.43
N GLU A 141 19.40 -3.42 -4.72
CA GLU A 141 18.14 -4.12 -4.43
C GLU A 141 17.35 -3.40 -3.33
N LEU A 142 16.02 -3.33 -3.44
CA LEU A 142 15.17 -2.78 -2.39
C LEU A 142 14.94 -3.83 -1.31
N GLN A 143 15.20 -3.50 -0.05
CA GLN A 143 14.99 -4.38 1.10
C GLN A 143 14.47 -3.62 2.30
N THR A 144 13.94 -4.36 3.26
CA THR A 144 13.59 -3.82 4.56
C THR A 144 14.79 -3.66 5.47
N THR A 145 14.66 -2.77 6.44
CA THR A 145 15.60 -2.61 7.54
C THR A 145 15.24 -3.55 8.69
N ILE A 146 16.19 -3.78 9.61
CA ILE A 146 16.08 -4.79 10.67
C ILE A 146 15.04 -4.39 11.74
N ASP A 147 14.68 -3.12 11.83
CA ASP A 147 13.69 -2.55 12.77
C ASP A 147 12.23 -2.79 12.35
N CYS A 148 11.96 -3.87 11.62
CA CYS A 148 10.60 -4.27 11.27
C CYS A 148 9.84 -4.75 12.52
N THR A 149 8.73 -4.10 12.84
CA THR A 149 7.89 -4.43 14.01
C THR A 149 6.43 -4.55 13.60
N THR A 150 5.79 -5.65 13.98
CA THR A 150 4.36 -5.88 13.76
C THR A 150 3.61 -5.87 15.08
N SER A 151 2.49 -5.15 15.12
CA SER A 151 1.57 -5.12 16.25
C SER A 151 0.17 -5.49 15.77
N SER A 152 -0.54 -6.27 16.56
CA SER A 152 -1.90 -6.73 16.24
C SER A 152 -2.89 -6.18 17.26
N TYR A 153 -4.02 -5.66 16.78
CA TYR A 153 -5.06 -5.06 17.61
C TYR A 153 -6.42 -5.65 17.27
N SER A 154 -7.10 -6.22 18.26
CA SER A 154 -8.47 -6.70 18.09
C SER A 154 -9.40 -5.52 17.76
N LEU A 155 -10.29 -5.73 16.80
CA LEU A 155 -11.31 -4.78 16.43
C LEU A 155 -12.69 -5.34 16.76
N SER A 156 -13.40 -4.66 17.65
CA SER A 156 -14.83 -4.83 17.83
C SER A 156 -15.53 -3.92 16.81
N LYS A 157 -16.09 -4.48 15.73
CA LYS A 157 -16.78 -3.68 14.70
C LYS A 157 -17.99 -4.41 14.10
N HIS A 158 -19.10 -3.69 14.04
CA HIS A 158 -20.33 -4.08 13.33
C HIS A 158 -20.33 -3.69 11.84
N ILE A 159 -19.17 -3.46 11.21
CA ILE A 159 -19.08 -2.96 9.82
C ILE A 159 -18.38 -4.00 8.94
N THR A 160 -19.08 -4.45 7.90
CA THR A 160 -18.66 -5.48 6.94
C THR A 160 -17.56 -5.04 5.97
N HIS A 161 -17.30 -3.74 5.87
CA HIS A 161 -16.26 -3.17 5.01
C HIS A 161 -15.49 -2.08 5.76
N PHE A 162 -14.28 -2.40 6.20
CA PHE A 162 -13.34 -1.41 6.71
C PHE A 162 -12.23 -1.18 5.68
N SER A 163 -11.81 0.06 5.48
CA SER A 163 -10.55 0.37 4.84
C SER A 163 -9.78 1.19 5.86
N PRO A 164 -8.74 0.63 6.51
CA PRO A 164 -7.92 1.44 7.39
C PRO A 164 -7.40 2.63 6.59
N VAL A 165 -7.55 3.83 7.13
CA VAL A 165 -6.84 5.01 6.63
C VAL A 165 -5.91 5.42 7.75
N ALA A 166 -4.62 5.34 7.49
CA ALA A 166 -3.59 5.79 8.40
C ALA A 166 -2.88 7.01 7.79
N PHE A 167 -2.51 7.93 8.66
CA PHE A 167 -1.68 9.09 8.34
C PHE A 167 -0.70 9.29 9.49
N TRP A 168 0.43 9.94 9.19
CA TRP A 168 1.47 10.25 10.16
C TRP A 168 1.55 11.77 10.32
N MET A 169 1.64 12.26 11.56
CA MET A 169 1.81 13.67 11.92
C MET A 169 3.13 13.88 12.65
#